data_AF-A0A743XG46-F1
#
_entry.id   AF-A0A743XG46-F1
#
_cell.length_a   1.000
_cell.length_b   1.000
_cell.length_c   1.000
_cell.angle_alpha   90.00
_cell.angle_beta   90.00
_cell.angle_gamma   90.00
#
_symmetry.space_group_name_H-M   'P 1'
#
loop_
_entity.id
_entity.type
_entity.pdbx_description
1 polymer ?
#
loop_
_entity_poly.entity_id
_entity_poly.type
_entity_poly.pdbx_seq_one_letter_code
_entity_poly.pdbx_strand_id
1 'polypeptide(L)'
;VVVELGGNDGLRGFAPAQTEQTLRKIIQTVKAADAQPLLMQIHLPANYGRRYNESFSAIYPKLAKEFDIPLLPFFMEEVYLKPQWMQDDGIHPNRDAQPFIADWMAKQLTPFLS
;
A
#
# COMPACT_ATOMS: atom_id res chain seq x y z
N VAL A 1 -7.92 8.04 -8.06
CA VAL A 1 -6.45 7.86 -8.02
C VAL A 1 -6.10 6.79 -7.01
N VAL A 2 -5.51 5.67 -7.43
CA VAL A 2 -5.01 4.65 -6.50
C VAL A 2 -3.63 5.09 -6.01
N VAL A 3 -3.44 5.15 -4.70
CA VAL A 3 -2.17 5.50 -4.04
C VAL A 3 -1.61 4.25 -3.38
N GLU A 4 -0.58 3.68 -3.99
CA GLU A 4 0.22 2.55 -3.50
C GLU A 4 1.66 3.05 -3.38
N LEU A 5 1.99 3.67 -2.25
CA LEU A 5 3.28 4.31 -1.99
C LEU A 5 3.66 4.15 -0.52
N GLY A 6 4.97 4.21 -0.26
CA GLY A 6 5.55 4.16 1.08
C GLY A 6 6.45 2.94 1.29
N GLY A 7 6.23 1.84 0.58
CA GLY A 7 7.05 0.62 0.72
C GLY A 7 8.56 0.91 0.66
N ASN A 8 9.01 1.71 -0.32
CA ASN A 8 10.40 2.11 -0.45
C ASN A 8 10.95 2.93 0.73
N ASP A 9 10.14 3.85 1.28
CA ASP A 9 10.54 4.64 2.46
C ASP A 9 10.72 3.74 3.68
N GLY A 10 9.79 2.80 3.85
CA GLY A 10 9.83 1.79 4.90
C GLY A 10 11.06 0.89 4.79
N LEU A 11 11.33 0.39 3.59
CA LEU A 11 12.51 -0.44 3.30
C LEU A 11 13.84 0.31 3.49
N ARG A 12 13.83 1.64 3.32
CA ARG A 12 14.98 2.53 3.58
C ARG A 12 15.09 2.99 5.04
N GLY A 13 14.14 2.62 5.90
CA GLY A 13 14.15 2.96 7.32
C GLY A 13 13.87 4.44 7.60
N PHE A 14 13.20 5.15 6.68
CA PHE A 14 12.80 6.53 6.94
C PHE A 14 11.80 6.61 8.11
N ALA A 15 11.76 7.75 8.78
CA ALA A 15 10.85 7.92 9.92
C ALA A 15 9.39 7.82 9.43
N PRO A 16 8.53 6.97 10.05
CA PRO A 16 7.14 6.78 9.63
C PRO A 16 6.36 8.09 9.51
N ALA A 17 6.65 9.08 10.36
CA ALA A 17 6.02 10.39 10.32
C ALA A 17 6.28 11.17 9.01
N GLN A 18 7.44 10.98 8.37
CA GLN A 18 7.76 11.61 7.08
C GLN A 18 6.93 11.00 5.94
N THR A 19 6.81 9.67 5.90
CA THR A 19 5.94 8.96 4.96
C THR A 19 4.48 9.35 5.18
N GLU A 20 4.00 9.41 6.43
CA GLU A 20 2.65 9.88 6.76
C GLU A 20 2.41 11.30 6.23
N GLN A 21 3.33 12.23 6.47
CA GLN A 21 3.19 13.61 6.01
C GLN A 21 3.17 13.70 4.47
N THR A 22 3.95 12.88 3.79
CA THR A 22 4.00 12.83 2.32
C THR A 22 2.70 12.29 1.76
N LEU A 23 2.21 11.15 2.27
CA LEU A 23 0.94 10.57 1.88
C LEU A 23 -0.23 11.53 2.15
N ARG A 24 -0.23 12.24 3.29
CA ARG A 24 -1.21 13.28 3.59
C ARG A 24 -1.27 14.35 2.49
N LYS A 25 -0.12 14.86 2.04
CA LYS A 25 -0.04 15.86 0.96
C LYS A 25 -0.55 15.30 -0.37
N ILE A 26 -0.23 14.04 -0.69
CA ILE A 26 -0.72 13.37 -1.90
C ILE A 26 -2.25 13.27 -1.87
N ILE A 27 -2.82 12.78 -0.76
CA ILE A 27 -4.28 12.65 -0.60
C ILE A 27 -4.97 14.02 -0.72
N GLN A 28 -4.42 15.05 -0.07
CA GLN A 28 -4.93 16.42 -0.19
C GLN A 28 -4.89 16.94 -1.63
N THR A 29 -3.81 16.67 -2.36
CA THR A 29 -3.65 17.09 -3.77
C THR A 29 -4.68 16.40 -4.67
N VAL A 30 -4.90 15.09 -4.47
CA VAL A 30 -5.92 14.33 -5.22
C VAL A 30 -7.31 14.89 -4.97
N LYS A 31 -7.68 15.14 -3.69
CA LYS A 31 -8.99 15.73 -3.34
C LYS A 31 -9.15 17.15 -3.89
N ALA A 32 -8.09 17.97 -3.87
CA ALA A 32 -8.12 19.31 -4.42
C ALA A 32 -8.32 19.34 -5.95
N ALA A 33 -7.97 18.25 -6.64
CA ALA A 33 -8.23 18.05 -8.06
C ALA A 33 -9.60 17.42 -8.36
N ASP A 34 -10.50 17.37 -7.37
CA ASP A 34 -11.84 16.76 -7.46
C ASP A 34 -11.81 15.28 -7.87
N ALA A 35 -10.74 14.58 -7.51
CA ALA A 35 -10.60 13.14 -7.73
C ALA A 35 -10.73 12.37 -6.42
N GLN A 36 -11.26 11.14 -6.50
CA GLN A 36 -11.35 10.24 -5.35
C GLN A 36 -10.02 9.50 -5.13
N PRO A 37 -9.32 9.69 -4.00
CA PRO A 37 -8.19 8.85 -3.63
C PRO A 37 -8.67 7.50 -3.10
N LEU A 38 -7.99 6.42 -3.50
CA LEU A 38 -8.08 5.10 -2.92
C LEU A 38 -6.69 4.77 -2.36
N LEU A 39 -6.57 4.57 -1.05
CA LEU A 39 -5.29 4.29 -0.41
C LEU A 39 -5.11 2.78 -0.24
N MET A 40 -3.94 2.24 -0.54
CA MET A 40 -3.62 0.84 -0.27
C MET A 40 -2.84 0.69 1.03
N GLN A 41 -3.20 -0.29 1.86
CA GLN A 41 -2.40 -0.71 3.00
C GLN A 41 -1.03 -1.20 2.53
N ILE A 42 0.04 -0.87 3.27
CA ILE A 42 1.37 -1.42 3.03
C ILE A 42 1.89 -2.09 4.30
N HIS A 43 2.51 -3.24 4.14
CA HIS A 43 3.27 -3.94 5.17
C HIS A 43 4.72 -4.12 4.72
N LEU A 44 5.63 -4.01 5.68
CA LEU A 44 7.05 -4.27 5.46
C LEU A 44 7.41 -5.68 5.94
N PRO A 45 8.51 -6.27 5.44
CA PRO A 45 9.01 -7.54 5.93
C PRO A 45 9.29 -7.53 7.45
N ALA A 46 9.15 -8.69 8.09
CA ALA A 46 9.23 -8.81 9.56
C ALA A 46 10.61 -8.44 10.16
N ASN A 47 11.68 -8.45 9.35
CA ASN A 47 13.06 -8.16 9.76
C ASN A 47 13.33 -6.67 10.08
N TYR A 48 12.38 -5.76 9.82
CA TYR A 48 12.50 -4.33 10.16
C TYR A 48 12.17 -3.99 11.62
N GLY A 49 11.80 -4.99 12.41
CA GLY A 49 11.52 -4.84 13.84
C GLY A 49 10.07 -4.45 14.12
N ARG A 50 9.49 -5.10 15.13
CA ARG A 50 8.06 -5.03 15.45
C ARG A 50 7.54 -3.60 15.61
N ARG A 51 8.21 -2.78 16.43
CA ARG A 51 7.77 -1.40 16.72
C ARG A 51 7.76 -0.53 15.46
N TYR A 52 8.75 -0.69 14.59
CA TYR A 52 8.82 0.07 13.34
C TYR A 52 7.70 -0.36 12.40
N ASN A 53 7.52 -1.67 12.19
CA ASN A 53 6.45 -2.21 11.35
C ASN A 53 5.06 -1.79 11.83
N GLU A 54 4.78 -1.89 13.14
CA GLU A 54 3.50 -1.47 13.71
C GLU A 54 3.26 0.04 13.49
N SER A 55 4.29 0.87 13.71
CA SER A 55 4.18 2.32 13.51
C SER A 55 3.99 2.68 12.03
N PHE A 56 4.68 1.97 11.14
CA PHE A 56 4.62 2.19 9.71
C PHE A 56 3.27 1.74 9.12
N SER A 57 2.81 0.54 9.44
CA SER A 57 1.54 0.02 8.92
C SER A 57 0.34 0.79 9.46
N ALA A 58 0.43 1.38 10.66
CA ALA A 58 -0.64 2.20 11.25
C ALA A 58 -0.90 3.54 10.52
N ILE A 59 0.03 3.98 9.66
CA ILE A 59 -0.15 5.21 8.86
C ILE A 59 -1.40 5.13 7.98
N TYR A 60 -1.57 4.02 7.28
CA TYR A 60 -2.59 3.84 6.24
C TYR A 60 -4.02 3.89 6.79
N PRO A 61 -4.40 3.12 7.83
CA PRO A 61 -5.75 3.23 8.41
C PRO A 61 -6.00 4.57 9.10
N LYS A 62 -4.95 5.20 9.66
CA LYS A 62 -5.06 6.55 10.23
C LYS A 62 -5.43 7.57 9.15
N LEU A 63 -4.71 7.59 8.03
CA LEU A 63 -4.98 8.53 6.93
C LEU A 63 -6.31 8.23 6.23
N ALA A 64 -6.65 6.95 6.03
CA ALA A 64 -7.93 6.58 5.45
C ALA A 64 -9.11 7.11 6.29
N LYS A 65 -9.02 6.98 7.62
CA LYS A 65 -10.01 7.54 8.55
C LYS A 65 -9.99 9.08 8.60
N GLU A 66 -8.80 9.69 8.60
CA GLU A 66 -8.65 11.15 8.64
C GLU A 66 -9.31 11.84 7.44
N PHE A 67 -9.18 11.25 6.25
CA PHE A 67 -9.69 11.84 5.01
C PHE A 67 -11.03 11.31 4.54
N ASP A 68 -11.59 10.33 5.25
CA ASP A 68 -12.79 9.56 4.89
C ASP A 68 -12.67 8.99 3.47
N ILE A 69 -11.67 8.14 3.26
CA ILE A 69 -11.35 7.55 1.96
C ILE A 69 -11.23 6.02 2.08
N PRO A 70 -11.51 5.27 1.00
CA PRO A 70 -11.34 3.82 1.02
C PRO A 70 -9.89 3.40 1.29
N LEU A 71 -9.74 2.38 2.13
CA LEU A 71 -8.49 1.66 2.36
C LEU A 71 -8.59 0.27 1.70
N LEU A 72 -7.82 0.07 0.63
CA LEU A 72 -7.65 -1.23 -0.01
C LEU A 72 -6.69 -2.10 0.81
N PRO A 73 -6.95 -3.42 0.91
CA PRO A 73 -5.99 -4.35 1.51
C PRO A 73 -4.67 -4.42 0.71
N PHE A 74 -3.66 -5.09 1.24
CA PHE A 74 -2.35 -5.20 0.59
C PHE A 74 -2.26 -6.51 -0.21
N PHE A 75 -2.30 -6.45 -1.55
CA PHE A 75 -2.29 -7.65 -2.40
C PHE A 75 -1.07 -8.55 -2.16
N MET A 76 0.06 -7.97 -1.73
CA MET A 76 1.27 -8.73 -1.45
C MET A 76 1.11 -9.73 -0.31
N GLU A 77 0.13 -9.56 0.58
CA GLU A 77 -0.17 -10.55 1.63
C GLU A 77 -0.51 -11.92 1.05
N GLU A 78 -1.20 -11.96 -0.09
CA GLU A 78 -1.50 -13.21 -0.79
C GLU A 78 -0.34 -13.66 -1.68
N VAL A 79 0.45 -12.73 -2.21
CA VAL A 79 1.61 -13.04 -3.06
C VAL A 79 2.75 -13.66 -2.26
N TYR A 80 3.03 -13.15 -1.05
CA TYR A 80 4.11 -13.65 -0.18
C TYR A 80 3.93 -15.13 0.19
N LEU A 81 2.71 -15.67 0.11
CA LEU A 81 2.42 -17.08 0.37
C LEU A 81 2.83 -18.01 -0.77
N LYS A 82 3.28 -17.47 -1.92
CA LYS A 82 3.61 -18.23 -3.12
C LYS A 82 5.05 -17.93 -3.56
N PRO A 83 6.04 -18.70 -3.09
CA PRO A 83 7.45 -18.47 -3.44
C PRO A 83 7.72 -18.38 -4.94
N GLN A 84 6.99 -19.15 -5.76
CA GLN A 84 7.08 -19.13 -7.22
C GLN A 84 6.61 -17.82 -7.87
N TRP A 85 5.96 -16.94 -7.11
CA TRP A 85 5.50 -15.61 -7.55
C TRP A 85 6.44 -14.49 -7.12
N MET A 86 7.52 -14.79 -6.40
CA MET A 86 8.48 -13.79 -5.95
C MET A 86 9.69 -13.72 -6.88
N GLN A 87 10.32 -12.55 -6.95
CA GLN A 87 11.66 -12.38 -7.50
C GLN A 87 12.71 -12.85 -6.48
N ASP A 88 13.96 -12.99 -6.93
CA ASP A 88 15.08 -13.47 -6.11
C ASP A 88 15.37 -12.56 -4.90
N ASP A 89 14.93 -11.30 -4.92
CA ASP A 89 15.07 -10.37 -3.80
C ASP A 89 14.10 -10.65 -2.63
N GLY A 90 13.10 -11.50 -2.83
CA GLY A 90 12.10 -11.85 -1.81
C GLY A 90 11.16 -10.71 -1.41
N ILE A 91 11.14 -9.60 -2.16
CA ILE A 91 10.33 -8.40 -1.87
C ILE A 91 9.35 -8.16 -3.02
N HIS A 92 9.78 -8.33 -4.28
CA HIS A 92 8.96 -7.98 -5.43
C HIS A 92 8.25 -9.19 -6.05
N PRO A 93 7.01 -9.02 -6.53
CA PRO A 93 6.35 -10.03 -7.35
C PRO A 93 7.06 -10.18 -8.68
N ASN A 94 7.17 -11.40 -9.18
CA ASN A 94 7.67 -11.69 -10.52
C ASN A 94 6.55 -11.61 -11.57
N ARG A 95 6.88 -12.01 -12.82
CA ARG A 95 5.94 -11.98 -13.95
C ARG A 95 4.71 -12.88 -13.74
N ASP A 96 4.88 -14.03 -13.11
CA ASP A 96 3.83 -15.04 -12.98
C ASP A 96 2.77 -14.64 -11.94
N ALA A 97 3.09 -13.69 -11.05
CA ALA A 97 2.16 -13.10 -10.10
C ALA A 97 1.20 -12.08 -10.75
N GLN A 98 1.60 -11.46 -11.86
CA GLN A 98 0.90 -10.28 -12.41
C GLN A 98 -0.56 -10.57 -12.80
N PRO A 99 -0.91 -11.71 -13.44
CA PRO A 99 -2.32 -12.02 -13.73
C PRO A 99 -3.19 -12.10 -12.47
N PHE A 100 -2.66 -12.71 -11.40
CA PHE A 100 -3.35 -12.77 -10.12
C PHE A 100 -3.55 -11.37 -9.51
N ILE A 101 -2.51 -10.54 -9.52
CA ILE A 101 -2.59 -9.16 -9.00
C ILE A 101 -3.63 -8.36 -9.77
N ALA A 102 -3.67 -8.49 -11.10
CA ALA A 102 -4.66 -7.81 -11.94
C ALA A 102 -6.10 -8.22 -11.59
N ASP A 103 -6.37 -9.53 -11.49
CA ASP A 103 -7.69 -10.05 -11.12
C ASP A 103 -8.10 -9.62 -9.71
N TRP A 104 -7.14 -9.64 -8.78
CA TRP A 104 -7.33 -9.20 -7.41
C TRP A 104 -7.69 -7.71 -7.36
N MET A 105 -6.91 -6.87 -8.05
CA MET A 105 -7.17 -5.42 -8.14
C MET A 105 -8.51 -5.13 -8.80
N ALA A 106 -8.87 -5.84 -9.88
CA ALA A 106 -10.16 -5.68 -10.54
C ALA A 106 -11.32 -5.90 -9.56
N LYS A 107 -11.27 -6.97 -8.75
CA LYS A 107 -12.28 -7.25 -7.72
C LYS A 107 -12.37 -6.13 -6.68
N GLN A 108 -11.23 -5.63 -6.20
CA GLN A 108 -11.20 -4.58 -5.19
C GLN A 108 -11.63 -3.21 -5.73
N LEU A 109 -11.34 -2.91 -7.01
CA LEU A 109 -11.61 -1.61 -7.62
C LEU A 109 -13.04 -1.50 -8.17
N THR A 110 -13.66 -2.62 -8.57
CA THR A 110 -15.01 -2.65 -9.18
C THR A 110 -16.06 -1.82 -8.41
N PRO A 111 -16.14 -1.85 -7.06
CA PRO A 111 -17.11 -1.05 -6.32
C PRO A 111 -16.94 0.49 -6.45
N PHE A 112 -15.80 0.95 -6.98
CA PHE A 112 -15.46 2.37 -7.11
C PHE A 112 -15.44 2.89 -8.55
N LEU A 113 -15.76 2.06 -9.54
CA LEU A 113 -15.66 2.38 -10.98
C LEU A 113 -17.00 2.71 -11.65
N SER A 114 -17.99 3.17 -10.87
CA SER A 114 -19.31 3.57 -11.37
C SER A 114 -19.29 4.88 -12.14
#